data_AF-A0A6P0SZY1-F1
#
_entry.id   AF-A0A6P0SZY1-F1
#
_cell.length_a   1.000
_cell.length_b   1.000
_cell.length_c   1.000
_cell.angle_alpha   90.00
_cell.angle_beta   90.00
_cell.angle_gamma   90.00
#
_symmetry.space_group_name_H-M   'P 1'
#
loop_
_entity.id
_entity.type
_entity.pdbx_description
1 polymer ?
#
loop_
_entity_poly.entity_id
_entity_poly.type
_entity_poly.pdbx_seq_one_letter_code
_entity_poly.pdbx_strand_id
1 'polypeptide(L)'
;MKKKTFLVFLSILLSVFCLGGFVACPSAAADYDPLVSWNQGAAKQTIFNFVQEVTNPNSDNYVRPSGRIAVFDNDGTLWTEKPKNIYGLFIKDMLWNAFSTKRNAIFEDLKLQGLTPEDYKQKARFFLDNSKHPDFGIPYIQVTYQPIVELVNYLRSNDFKVYICSGAGLDFI
;
A
#
# COMPACT_ATOMS: atom_id res chain seq x y z
N MET A 1 -48.80 1.82 -36.68
CA MET A 1 -48.19 0.47 -36.70
C MET A 1 -46.87 0.33 -35.92
N LYS A 2 -46.17 1.41 -35.53
CA LYS A 2 -44.85 1.31 -34.84
C LYS A 2 -44.88 1.07 -33.31
N LYS A 3 -45.97 1.42 -32.61
CA LYS A 3 -46.08 1.27 -31.14
C LYS A 3 -46.42 -0.15 -30.66
N LYS A 4 -47.15 -0.93 -31.48
CA LYS A 4 -47.56 -2.31 -31.15
C LYS A 4 -46.38 -3.29 -31.28
N THR A 5 -45.48 -3.08 -32.23
CA THR A 5 -44.27 -3.90 -32.40
C THR A 5 -43.28 -3.71 -31.25
N PHE A 6 -43.15 -2.49 -30.71
CA PHE A 6 -42.26 -2.20 -29.58
C PHE A 6 -42.71 -2.88 -28.27
N LEU A 7 -44.02 -2.93 -28.00
CA LEU A 7 -44.53 -3.66 -26.83
C LEU A 7 -44.31 -5.18 -26.93
N VAL A 8 -44.41 -5.75 -28.14
CA VAL A 8 -44.19 -7.19 -28.35
C VAL A 8 -42.72 -7.56 -28.11
N PHE A 9 -41.78 -6.75 -28.59
CA PHE A 9 -40.35 -6.96 -28.30
C PHE A 9 -40.00 -6.79 -26.82
N LEU A 10 -40.61 -5.82 -26.13
CA LEU A 10 -40.41 -5.62 -24.68
C LEU A 10 -40.97 -6.80 -23.87
N SER A 11 -42.10 -7.38 -24.28
CA SER A 11 -42.69 -8.55 -23.60
C SER A 11 -41.91 -9.85 -23.80
N ILE A 12 -41.22 -10.01 -24.94
CA ILE A 12 -40.34 -11.16 -25.18
C ILE A 12 -39.03 -11.02 -24.39
N LEU A 13 -38.51 -9.80 -24.23
CA LEU A 13 -37.30 -9.56 -23.43
C LEU A 13 -37.54 -9.78 -21.93
N LEU A 14 -38.75 -9.44 -21.42
CA LEU A 14 -39.13 -9.72 -20.03
C LEU A 14 -39.46 -11.19 -19.76
N SER A 15 -39.95 -11.96 -20.74
CA SER A 15 -40.29 -13.37 -20.54
C SER A 15 -39.05 -14.27 -20.46
N VAL A 16 -37.94 -13.88 -21.10
CA VAL A 16 -36.64 -14.57 -20.96
C VAL A 16 -36.05 -14.38 -19.54
N PHE A 17 -36.44 -13.31 -18.83
CA PHE A 17 -35.96 -13.04 -17.47
C PHE A 17 -36.72 -13.82 -16.37
N CYS A 18 -37.90 -14.38 -16.68
CA CYS A 18 -38.78 -15.01 -15.69
C CYS A 18 -38.76 -16.56 -15.70
N LEU A 19 -38.01 -17.19 -16.61
CA LEU A 19 -37.89 -18.65 -16.69
C LEU A 19 -36.44 -19.09 -16.41
N GLY A 20 -36.06 -19.08 -15.14
CA GLY A 20 -35.30 -20.17 -14.52
C GLY A 20 -33.89 -20.50 -15.02
N GLY A 21 -33.26 -19.66 -15.83
CA GLY A 21 -31.84 -19.82 -16.15
C GLY A 21 -30.98 -19.38 -14.97
N PHE A 22 -30.65 -20.29 -14.04
CA PHE A 22 -29.43 -20.16 -13.26
C PHE A 22 -28.26 -20.16 -14.24
N VAL A 23 -27.93 -18.98 -14.79
CA VAL A 23 -26.58 -18.73 -15.26
C VAL A 23 -25.76 -18.75 -13.98
N ALA A 24 -25.20 -19.92 -13.67
CA ALA A 24 -24.13 -20.02 -12.71
C ALA A 24 -23.06 -19.04 -13.21
N CYS A 25 -23.00 -17.87 -12.58
CA CYS A 25 -21.85 -17.01 -12.72
C CYS A 25 -20.67 -17.89 -12.29
N PRO A 26 -19.73 -18.22 -13.18
CA PRO A 26 -18.54 -18.93 -12.75
C PRO A 26 -17.97 -18.12 -11.59
N SER A 27 -17.62 -18.78 -10.48
CA SER A 27 -16.83 -18.09 -9.46
C SER A 27 -15.60 -17.54 -10.17
N ALA A 28 -15.57 -16.23 -10.37
CA ALA A 28 -14.40 -15.51 -10.86
C ALA A 28 -13.37 -15.43 -9.72
N ALA A 29 -13.05 -16.57 -9.10
CA ALA A 29 -11.73 -16.76 -8.55
C ALA A 29 -10.86 -17.07 -9.78
N ALA A 30 -10.54 -16.03 -10.55
CA ALA A 30 -9.37 -16.10 -11.41
C ALA A 30 -8.22 -16.58 -10.53
N ASP A 31 -7.41 -17.50 -11.06
CA ASP A 31 -6.20 -18.05 -10.44
C ASP A 31 -5.14 -16.94 -10.33
N TYR A 32 -5.46 -15.91 -9.55
CA TYR A 32 -4.67 -14.72 -9.36
C TYR A 32 -3.70 -15.01 -8.22
N ASP A 33 -2.42 -15.11 -8.55
CA ASP A 33 -1.35 -15.16 -7.57
C ASP A 33 -1.24 -13.80 -6.87
N PRO A 34 -1.62 -13.68 -5.57
CA PRO A 34 -1.63 -12.40 -4.88
C PRO A 34 -0.22 -11.88 -4.57
N LEU A 35 0.82 -12.70 -4.76
CA LEU A 35 2.22 -12.39 -4.53
C LEU A 35 3.02 -12.54 -5.83
N VAL A 36 2.47 -12.09 -6.96
CA VAL A 36 3.02 -12.30 -8.32
C VAL A 36 4.48 -11.86 -8.50
N SER A 37 4.92 -10.80 -7.81
CA SER A 37 6.31 -10.30 -7.88
C SER A 37 7.28 -11.05 -6.96
N TRP A 38 6.79 -11.99 -6.14
CA TRP A 38 7.65 -12.87 -5.36
C TRP A 38 8.08 -14.08 -6.19
N ASN A 39 9.39 -14.30 -6.26
CA ASN A 39 9.95 -15.53 -6.84
C ASN A 39 9.39 -16.76 -6.12
N GLN A 40 9.25 -17.84 -6.88
CA GLN A 40 8.95 -19.15 -6.29
C GLN A 40 10.08 -19.56 -5.35
N GLY A 41 9.74 -20.05 -4.15
CA GLY A 41 10.72 -20.44 -3.16
C GLY A 41 10.20 -20.39 -1.73
N ALA A 42 11.12 -20.66 -0.78
CA ALA A 42 10.80 -20.83 0.63
C ALA A 42 10.06 -19.63 1.24
N ALA A 43 10.46 -18.40 0.92
CA ALA A 43 9.84 -17.19 1.48
C ALA A 43 8.36 -17.07 1.09
N LYS A 44 8.06 -17.14 -0.22
CA LYS A 44 6.68 -17.07 -0.73
C LYS A 44 5.81 -18.19 -0.17
N GLN A 45 6.34 -19.42 -0.13
CA GLN A 45 5.62 -20.55 0.45
C GLN A 45 5.36 -20.38 1.94
N THR A 46 6.32 -19.85 2.70
CA THR A 46 6.19 -19.60 4.13
C THR A 46 5.08 -18.59 4.40
N ILE A 47 4.98 -17.53 3.60
CA ILE A 47 3.91 -16.53 3.70
C ILE A 47 2.54 -17.19 3.50
N PHE A 48 2.38 -17.97 2.42
CA PHE A 48 1.10 -18.65 2.14
C PHE A 48 0.73 -19.65 3.24
N ASN A 49 1.68 -20.48 3.67
CA ASN A 49 1.45 -21.46 4.72
C ASN A 49 1.04 -20.80 6.03
N PHE A 50 1.76 -19.76 6.44
CA PHE A 50 1.46 -19.02 7.67
C PHE A 50 0.07 -18.41 7.62
N VAL A 51 -0.28 -17.71 6.53
CA VAL A 51 -1.60 -17.08 6.40
C VAL A 51 -2.71 -18.14 6.36
N GLN A 52 -2.56 -19.22 5.61
CA GLN A 52 -3.54 -20.31 5.58
C GLN A 52 -3.73 -20.95 6.96
N GLU A 53 -2.63 -21.19 7.68
CA GLU A 53 -2.64 -21.81 9.00
C GLU A 53 -3.38 -20.95 10.04
N VAL A 54 -3.05 -19.65 10.13
CA VAL A 54 -3.63 -18.77 11.17
C VAL A 54 -5.04 -18.28 10.81
N THR A 55 -5.46 -18.42 9.55
CA THR A 55 -6.81 -18.03 9.11
C THR A 55 -7.80 -19.20 9.07
N ASN A 56 -7.33 -20.45 9.14
CA ASN A 56 -8.16 -21.65 9.16
C ASN A 56 -8.78 -21.89 10.55
N PRO A 57 -10.12 -21.82 10.73
CA PRO A 57 -10.78 -22.02 12.04
C PRO A 57 -10.57 -23.40 12.67
N ASN A 58 -10.14 -24.40 11.88
CA ASN A 58 -9.86 -25.75 12.35
C ASN A 58 -8.38 -25.97 12.70
N SER A 59 -7.52 -24.95 12.53
CA SER A 59 -6.11 -25.00 12.90
C SER A 59 -5.91 -24.76 14.39
N ASP A 60 -5.01 -25.50 15.02
CA ASP A 60 -4.57 -25.25 16.40
C ASP A 60 -3.95 -23.84 16.56
N ASN A 61 -3.46 -23.26 15.47
CA ASN A 61 -2.87 -21.92 15.41
C ASN A 61 -3.84 -20.84 14.90
N TYR A 62 -5.15 -21.12 14.87
CA TYR A 62 -6.15 -20.16 14.41
C TYR A 62 -6.12 -18.85 15.20
N VAL A 63 -6.03 -17.74 14.48
CA VAL A 63 -6.13 -16.38 15.02
C VAL A 63 -7.43 -15.74 14.52
N ARG A 64 -8.27 -15.31 15.46
CA ARG A 64 -9.51 -14.56 15.16
C ARG A 64 -9.15 -13.27 14.41
N PRO A 65 -9.98 -12.77 13.48
CA PRO A 65 -9.69 -11.53 12.73
C PRO A 65 -9.23 -10.35 13.58
N SER A 66 -9.81 -10.15 14.76
CA SER A 66 -9.44 -9.06 15.67
C SER A 66 -8.00 -9.12 16.20
N GLY A 67 -7.38 -10.30 16.23
CA GLY A 67 -6.01 -10.54 16.67
C GLY A 67 -4.97 -10.63 15.54
N ARG A 68 -5.39 -10.55 14.27
CA ARG A 68 -4.49 -10.61 13.12
C ARG A 68 -3.84 -9.25 12.93
N ILE A 69 -2.66 -9.05 13.51
CA ILE A 69 -1.89 -7.80 13.42
C ILE A 69 -0.55 -8.11 12.75
N ALA A 70 -0.23 -7.38 11.67
CA ALA A 70 1.07 -7.40 11.02
C ALA A 70 1.71 -6.01 11.12
N VAL A 71 3.00 -5.98 11.44
CA VAL A 71 3.76 -4.73 11.62
C VAL A 71 4.99 -4.77 10.71
N PHE A 72 5.18 -3.71 9.95
CA PHE A 72 6.33 -3.53 9.05
C PHE A 72 7.15 -2.33 9.51
N ASP A 73 8.47 -2.43 9.44
CA ASP A 73 9.30 -1.22 9.36
C ASP A 73 9.07 -0.55 7.98
N ASN A 74 9.55 0.67 7.79
CA ASN A 74 9.45 1.43 6.55
C ASN A 74 10.77 1.44 5.76
N ASP A 75 11.82 2.01 6.33
CA ASP A 75 13.11 2.19 5.66
C ASP A 75 13.81 0.84 5.46
N GLY A 76 14.17 0.50 4.21
CA GLY A 76 14.76 -0.80 3.88
C GLY A 76 13.78 -1.98 3.90
N THR A 77 12.51 -1.73 4.23
CA THR A 77 11.45 -2.76 4.32
C THR A 77 10.29 -2.50 3.37
N LEU A 78 9.74 -1.27 3.30
CA LEU A 78 8.72 -0.88 2.31
C LEU A 78 9.32 -0.16 1.11
N TRP A 79 10.40 0.59 1.32
CA TRP A 79 11.15 1.27 0.26
C TRP A 79 12.67 1.22 0.52
N THR A 80 13.47 1.66 -0.45
CA THR A 80 14.94 1.73 -0.27
C THR A 80 15.37 2.75 0.78
N GLU A 81 16.40 2.40 1.54
CA GLU A 81 17.12 3.31 2.45
C GLU A 81 18.56 3.61 1.99
N LYS A 82 18.94 3.12 0.80
CA LYS A 82 20.26 3.36 0.20
C LYS A 82 20.15 4.41 -0.90
N PRO A 83 21.24 5.15 -1.18
CA PRO A 83 22.51 5.17 -0.45
C PRO A 83 22.40 5.88 0.92
N LYS A 84 21.32 6.63 1.16
CA LYS A 84 21.01 7.30 2.41
C LYS A 84 19.52 7.18 2.69
N ASN A 85 19.19 7.12 3.98
CA ASN A 85 17.80 7.13 4.44
C ASN A 85 17.04 8.37 3.92
N ILE A 86 15.82 8.15 3.43
CA ILE A 86 15.00 9.18 2.76
C ILE A 86 14.56 10.26 3.76
N TYR A 87 14.21 9.88 4.99
CA TYR A 87 13.83 10.84 6.03
C TYR A 87 14.98 11.80 6.36
N GLY A 88 16.21 11.29 6.49
CA GLY A 88 17.40 12.14 6.69
C GLY A 88 17.66 13.10 5.53
N LEU A 89 17.38 12.70 4.29
CA LEU A 89 17.48 13.56 3.12
C LEU A 89 16.41 14.64 3.11
N PHE A 90 15.17 14.31 3.50
CA PHE A 90 14.10 15.28 3.65
C PHE A 90 14.44 16.33 4.72
N ILE A 91 14.92 15.91 5.90
CA ILE A 91 15.35 16.85 6.95
C ILE A 91 16.49 17.75 6.45
N LYS A 92 17.45 17.20 5.69
CA LYS A 92 18.50 17.99 5.07
C LYS A 92 17.95 19.02 4.06
N ASP A 93 16.96 18.64 3.25
CA ASP A 93 16.28 19.53 2.29
C ASP A 93 15.54 20.67 3.00
N MET A 94 14.76 20.34 4.03
CA MET A 94 14.06 21.33 4.85
C MET A 94 15.00 22.35 5.48
N LEU A 95 16.16 21.90 5.97
CA LEU A 95 17.13 22.70 6.69
C LEU A 95 18.20 23.32 5.78
N TRP A 96 18.22 23.02 4.48
CA TRP A 96 19.26 23.47 3.56
C TRP A 96 19.42 25.01 3.55
N ASN A 97 18.31 25.74 3.67
CA ASN A 97 18.32 27.21 3.79
C ASN A 97 18.98 27.69 5.09
N ALA A 98 18.86 26.94 6.19
CA ALA A 98 19.51 27.24 7.46
C ALA A 98 21.01 26.87 7.45
N PHE A 99 21.38 25.76 6.80
CA PHE A 99 22.77 25.30 6.70
C PHE A 99 23.62 26.07 5.67
N SER A 100 23.01 26.64 4.62
CA SER A 100 23.74 27.37 3.58
C SER A 100 24.20 28.77 3.99
N THR A 101 23.68 29.31 5.10
CA THR A 101 23.91 30.71 5.52
C THR A 101 24.71 30.89 6.81
N LYS A 102 24.96 29.82 7.60
CA LYS A 102 25.70 29.90 8.87
C LYS A 102 26.65 28.71 9.07
N ARG A 103 27.91 28.99 9.47
CA ARG A 103 28.94 27.96 9.74
C ARG A 103 28.67 27.10 10.98
N ASN A 104 27.83 27.56 11.92
CA ASN A 104 27.48 26.85 13.15
C ASN A 104 25.95 26.92 13.32
N ALA A 105 25.25 25.84 12.98
CA ALA A 105 23.82 25.71 13.29
C ALA A 105 23.66 25.36 14.77
N ILE A 106 22.81 26.09 15.49
CA ILE A 106 22.41 25.76 16.87
C ILE A 106 21.03 25.07 16.87
N PHE A 107 20.66 24.41 17.97
CA PHE A 107 19.36 23.72 18.09
C PHE A 107 18.15 24.59 17.76
N GLU A 108 18.23 25.91 17.97
CA GLU A 108 17.18 26.87 17.58
C GLU A 108 17.05 27.06 16.06
N ASP A 109 18.15 26.95 15.29
CA ASP A 109 18.13 26.98 13.80
C ASP A 109 17.57 25.67 13.22
N LEU A 110 17.55 24.58 14.02
CA LEU A 110 16.96 23.28 13.67
C LEU A 110 15.47 23.19 14.00
N LYS A 111 14.93 24.15 14.75
CA LYS A 111 13.49 24.22 14.94
C LYS A 111 12.88 24.61 13.60
N LEU A 112 11.94 23.78 13.14
CA LEU A 112 11.02 24.08 12.05
C LEU A 112 10.04 25.18 12.50
N GLN A 113 10.55 26.35 12.89
CA GLN A 113 9.76 27.42 13.52
C GLN A 113 8.70 27.90 12.54
N GLY A 114 7.43 27.82 12.96
CA GLY A 114 6.28 28.32 12.20
C GLY A 114 5.64 27.34 11.22
N LEU A 115 6.09 26.08 11.12
CA LEU A 115 5.40 25.05 10.33
C LEU A 115 4.28 24.41 11.14
N THR A 116 3.07 24.37 10.57
CA THR A 116 2.00 23.54 11.11
C THR A 116 2.24 22.06 10.75
N PRO A 117 1.61 21.10 11.46
CA PRO A 117 1.69 19.68 11.07
C PRO A 117 1.24 19.43 9.62
N GLU A 118 0.27 20.21 9.13
CA GLU A 118 -0.22 20.10 7.77
C GLU A 118 0.80 20.62 6.74
N ASP A 119 1.45 21.75 7.02
CA ASP A 119 2.53 22.26 6.16
C ASP A 119 3.69 21.27 6.07
N TYR A 120 4.01 20.61 7.20
CA TYR A 120 5.04 19.58 7.25
C TYR A 120 4.69 18.39 6.34
N LYS A 121 3.45 17.87 6.44
CA LYS A 121 2.97 16.76 5.60
C LYS A 121 3.01 17.12 4.12
N GLN A 122 2.58 18.33 3.75
CA GLN A 122 2.62 18.79 2.37
C GLN A 122 4.04 18.89 1.84
N LYS A 123 4.98 19.39 2.64
CA LYS A 123 6.41 19.42 2.29
C LYS A 123 6.99 18.01 2.15
N ALA A 124 6.68 17.10 3.06
CA ALA A 124 7.11 15.70 3.00
C ALA A 124 6.59 15.04 1.71
N ARG A 125 5.31 15.20 1.38
CA ARG A 125 4.71 14.68 0.14
C ARG A 125 5.35 15.28 -1.10
N PHE A 126 5.50 16.60 -1.13
CA PHE A 126 6.17 17.27 -2.24
C PHE A 126 7.59 16.74 -2.45
N PHE A 127 8.35 16.55 -1.36
CA PHE A 127 9.70 15.97 -1.44
C PHE A 127 9.68 14.55 -2.00
N LEU A 128 8.81 13.67 -1.50
CA LEU A 128 8.70 12.28 -1.96
C LEU A 128 8.29 12.18 -3.44
N ASP A 129 7.42 13.06 -3.90
CA ASP A 129 6.86 13.06 -5.26
C ASP A 129 7.81 13.68 -6.30
N ASN A 130 8.72 14.59 -5.89
CA ASN A 130 9.53 15.38 -6.83
C ASN A 130 11.05 15.15 -6.70
N SER A 131 11.54 14.82 -5.50
CA SER A 131 12.97 14.55 -5.31
C SER A 131 13.32 13.15 -5.80
N LYS A 132 14.38 13.06 -6.60
CA LYS A 132 14.77 11.83 -7.29
C LYS A 132 15.85 11.07 -6.53
N HIS A 133 15.72 9.75 -6.51
CA HIS A 133 16.77 8.86 -6.06
C HIS A 133 18.00 8.99 -6.97
N PRO A 134 19.22 9.16 -6.43
CA PRO A 134 20.41 9.46 -7.23
C PRO A 134 20.76 8.37 -8.24
N ASP A 135 20.60 7.10 -7.86
CA ASP A 135 21.00 5.98 -8.73
C ASP A 135 19.91 5.57 -9.73
N PHE A 136 18.63 5.82 -9.42
CA PHE A 136 17.50 5.36 -10.25
C PHE A 136 16.89 6.50 -11.08
N GLY A 137 17.10 7.75 -10.71
CA GLY A 137 16.56 8.91 -11.43
C GLY A 137 15.04 9.08 -11.34
N ILE A 138 14.37 8.33 -10.46
CA ILE A 138 12.92 8.36 -10.24
C ILE A 138 12.58 8.97 -8.86
N PRO A 139 11.38 9.53 -8.67
CA PRO A 139 10.93 10.06 -7.38
C PRO A 139 11.04 9.04 -6.23
N TYR A 140 11.29 9.52 -5.01
CA TYR A 140 11.40 8.65 -3.82
C TYR A 140 10.12 7.86 -3.53
N ILE A 141 8.94 8.37 -3.87
CA ILE A 141 7.71 7.57 -3.71
C ILE A 141 7.69 6.31 -4.60
N GLN A 142 8.45 6.31 -5.69
CA GLN A 142 8.51 5.20 -6.66
C GLN A 142 9.57 4.15 -6.33
N VAL A 143 10.42 4.36 -5.32
CA VAL A 143 11.39 3.34 -4.86
C VAL A 143 10.81 2.42 -3.78
N THR A 144 9.48 2.28 -3.79
CA THR A 144 8.71 1.32 -2.99
C THR A 144 8.85 -0.10 -3.56
N TYR A 145 8.93 -1.10 -2.68
CA TYR A 145 9.07 -2.49 -3.08
C TYR A 145 7.72 -3.10 -3.45
N GLN A 146 7.51 -3.31 -4.75
CA GLN A 146 6.29 -3.93 -5.28
C GLN A 146 5.91 -5.27 -4.61
N PRO A 147 6.85 -6.22 -4.34
CA PRO A 147 6.52 -7.44 -3.61
C PRO A 147 5.92 -7.19 -2.21
N ILE A 148 6.35 -6.13 -1.54
CA ILE A 148 5.85 -5.81 -0.19
C ILE A 148 4.47 -5.15 -0.26
N VAL A 149 4.20 -4.36 -1.29
CA VAL A 149 2.83 -3.85 -1.56
C VAL A 149 1.85 -5.00 -1.75
N GLU A 150 2.24 -6.02 -2.53
CA GLU A 150 1.46 -7.24 -2.73
C GLU A 150 1.23 -7.99 -1.40
N LEU A 151 2.28 -8.15 -0.58
CA LEU A 151 2.16 -8.78 0.73
C LEU A 151 1.20 -8.02 1.66
N VAL A 152 1.29 -6.69 1.71
CA VAL A 152 0.38 -5.87 2.51
C VAL A 152 -1.07 -6.05 2.07
N ASN A 153 -1.31 -6.07 0.75
CA ASN A 153 -2.65 -6.28 0.20
C ASN A 153 -3.17 -7.71 0.48
N TYR A 154 -2.30 -8.72 0.35
CA TYR A 154 -2.64 -10.11 0.66
C TYR A 154 -2.96 -10.30 2.14
N LEU A 155 -2.19 -9.70 3.05
CA LEU A 155 -2.49 -9.74 4.48
C LEU A 155 -3.84 -9.06 4.78
N ARG A 156 -4.08 -7.87 4.21
CA ARG A 156 -5.35 -7.15 4.38
C ARG A 156 -6.56 -7.93 3.85
N SER A 157 -6.42 -8.63 2.71
CA SER A 157 -7.48 -9.49 2.17
C SER A 157 -7.76 -10.74 3.02
N ASN A 158 -6.87 -11.06 3.96
CA ASN A 158 -7.02 -12.13 4.96
C ASN A 158 -7.31 -11.59 6.37
N ASP A 159 -7.92 -10.40 6.45
CA ASP A 159 -8.34 -9.69 7.67
C ASP A 159 -7.21 -9.28 8.64
N PHE A 160 -5.96 -9.17 8.17
CA PHE A 160 -4.91 -8.57 8.98
C PHE A 160 -5.05 -7.05 9.03
N LYS A 161 -4.89 -6.49 10.22
CA LYS A 161 -4.58 -5.07 10.41
C LYS A 161 -3.08 -4.88 10.20
N VAL A 162 -2.72 -4.01 9.26
CA VAL A 162 -1.32 -3.74 8.90
C VAL A 162 -0.92 -2.36 9.39
N TYR A 163 0.16 -2.30 10.18
CA TYR A 163 0.73 -1.07 10.73
C TYR A 163 2.18 -0.87 10.29
N ILE A 164 2.62 0.38 10.29
CA ILE A 164 4.03 0.74 10.14
C ILE A 164 4.57 1.08 11.53
N CYS A 165 5.71 0.50 11.89
CA CYS A 165 6.47 0.83 13.09
C CYS A 165 7.87 1.22 12.66
N SER A 166 8.09 2.53 12.50
CA SER A 166 9.33 3.09 11.97
C SER A 166 9.96 4.09 12.93
N GLY A 167 11.28 4.27 12.83
CA GLY A 167 12.02 5.32 13.52
C GLY A 167 11.92 6.70 12.86
N ALA A 168 11.36 6.81 11.65
CA ALA A 168 11.11 8.10 11.01
C ALA A 168 9.87 8.80 11.59
N GLY A 169 9.74 10.10 11.34
CA GLY A 169 8.64 10.90 11.88
C GLY A 169 7.26 10.46 11.37
N LEU A 170 6.27 10.38 12.26
CA LEU A 170 4.89 9.96 11.92
C LEU A 170 4.27 10.79 10.79
N ASP A 171 4.51 12.10 10.77
CA ASP A 171 3.94 12.99 9.75
C ASP A 171 4.73 12.96 8.42
N PHE A 172 5.83 12.21 8.35
CA PHE A 172 6.61 12.01 7.12
C PHE A 172 6.17 10.78 6.33
N ILE A 173 5.79 9.70 7.02
CA ILE A 173 5.30 8.43 6.45
C ILE A 173 3.80 8.53 6.19
#